data_AF-A0A922EJR7-F1
#
_entry.id   AF-A0A922EJR7-F1
#
_cell.length_a   1.000
_cell.length_b   1.000
_cell.length_c   1.000
_cell.angle_alpha   90.00
_cell.angle_beta   90.00
_cell.angle_gamma   90.00
#
_symmetry.space_group_name_H-M   'P 1'
#
loop_
_entity.id
_entity.type
_entity.pdbx_description
1 polymer ?
#
loop_
_entity_poly.entity_id
_entity_poly.type
_entity_poly.pdbx_seq_one_letter_code
_entity_poly.pdbx_strand_id
1 'polypeptide(L)'
;MLQILFGFLYIINLGIVLVIYMKTDVVPWWALSLLCLSKRIHSIFVLRLFNDCFAMTLLHASLASFLYKRWHLGLIIFSGAVSIKMNVLLYAPPLFLLMVKAMDISGVISALAGAALVQILLGLPFILSHPFAYISRAFNLGRVFIHFWSVNFKFIPEPLFVSKEFAVSLLIAHLVLLVAFTHYRWCRHEGGLLNFLHSRFLSLKRSDFSNSSFKILKKEHIVTTMFVGNFIGILCARSLHYQFYSWYFYSLPYLLWRTPFPTLLRLILFIGVEICWNVYPSNAYSSALLLCLHLVILWGLWSAPSEYPYLDNKAYKEKRKEK
;
A
#
# COMPACT_ATOMS: atom_id res chain seq x y z
N MET A 1 -9.67 -16.70 24.55
CA MET A 1 -8.59 -15.72 24.77
C MET A 1 -8.03 -15.15 23.47
N LEU A 2 -7.52 -15.97 22.54
CA LEU A 2 -6.90 -15.47 21.30
C LEU A 2 -7.87 -14.71 20.37
N GLN A 3 -9.13 -15.18 20.24
CA GLN A 3 -10.16 -14.45 19.48
C GLN A 3 -10.48 -13.07 20.05
N ILE A 4 -10.40 -12.91 21.38
CA ILE A 4 -10.60 -11.61 22.04
C ILE A 4 -9.43 -10.68 21.71
N LEU A 5 -8.19 -11.18 21.76
CA LEU A 5 -7.01 -10.42 21.36
C LEU A 5 -7.11 -9.93 19.91
N PHE A 6 -7.52 -10.80 18.99
CA PHE A 6 -7.72 -10.42 17.59
C PHE A 6 -8.92 -9.50 17.38
N GLY A 7 -9.95 -9.60 18.23
CA GLY A 7 -11.05 -8.63 18.29
C GLY A 7 -10.54 -7.24 18.67
N PHE A 8 -9.70 -7.12 19.69
CA PHE A 8 -9.05 -5.85 20.03
C PHE A 8 -8.15 -5.35 18.89
N LEU A 9 -7.36 -6.23 18.28
CA LEU A 9 -6.52 -5.90 17.13
C LEU A 9 -7.34 -5.35 15.96
N TYR A 10 -8.51 -5.94 15.70
CA TYR A 10 -9.45 -5.48 14.67
C TYR A 10 -9.95 -4.06 14.96
N ILE A 11 -10.39 -3.79 16.18
CA ILE A 11 -10.89 -2.47 16.59
C ILE A 11 -9.77 -1.42 16.54
N ILE A 12 -8.55 -1.76 17.00
CA ILE A 12 -7.38 -0.87 16.90
C ILE A 12 -7.08 -0.56 15.44
N ASN A 13 -7.03 -1.57 14.57
CA ASN A 13 -6.78 -1.37 13.14
C ASN A 13 -7.85 -0.47 12.51
N LEU A 14 -9.12 -0.74 12.78
CA LEU A 14 -10.24 0.08 12.29
C LEU A 14 -10.11 1.53 12.78
N GLY A 15 -9.78 1.75 14.06
CA GLY A 15 -9.56 3.08 14.62
C GLY A 15 -8.43 3.84 13.91
N ILE A 16 -7.31 3.18 13.61
CA ILE A 16 -6.20 3.77 12.86
C ILE A 16 -6.62 4.14 11.44
N VAL A 17 -7.35 3.24 10.74
CA VAL A 17 -7.86 3.49 9.39
C VAL A 17 -8.83 4.66 9.38
N LEU A 18 -9.74 4.74 10.36
CA LEU A 18 -10.64 5.89 10.50
C LEU A 18 -9.86 7.20 10.69
N VAL A 19 -8.83 7.21 11.53
CA VAL A 19 -7.95 8.39 11.69
C VAL A 19 -7.30 8.78 10.36
N ILE A 20 -6.83 7.82 9.56
CA ILE A 20 -6.25 8.09 8.23
C ILE A 20 -7.28 8.77 7.33
N TYR A 21 -8.50 8.21 7.21
CA TYR A 21 -9.56 8.77 6.37
C TYR A 21 -9.94 10.18 6.81
N MET A 22 -10.17 10.35 8.11
CA MET A 22 -10.50 11.64 8.73
C MET A 22 -9.42 12.71 8.53
N LYS A 23 -8.14 12.32 8.49
CA LYS A 23 -7.05 13.28 8.26
C LYS A 23 -6.90 13.71 6.81
N THR A 24 -7.45 12.95 5.86
CA THR A 24 -7.40 13.24 4.43
C THR A 24 -8.64 13.92 3.87
N ASP A 25 -9.80 13.75 4.52
CA ASP A 25 -11.07 14.38 4.14
C ASP A 25 -11.49 14.14 2.68
N VAL A 26 -11.10 12.99 2.11
CA VAL A 26 -11.41 12.59 0.73
C VAL A 26 -12.78 11.92 0.62
N VAL A 27 -13.18 11.20 1.67
CA VAL A 27 -14.33 10.30 1.68
C VAL A 27 -15.42 10.93 2.55
N PRO A 28 -16.68 10.98 2.09
CA PRO A 28 -17.78 11.54 2.88
C PRO A 28 -18.04 10.70 4.12
N TRP A 29 -18.51 11.35 5.18
CA TRP A 29 -18.73 10.76 6.51
C TRP A 29 -19.53 9.46 6.49
N TRP A 30 -20.60 9.38 5.70
CA TRP A 30 -21.42 8.17 5.60
C TRP A 30 -20.66 6.99 4.99
N ALA A 31 -19.69 7.23 4.10
CA ALA A 31 -18.92 6.18 3.43
C ALA A 31 -17.83 5.57 4.34
N LEU A 32 -17.57 6.16 5.51
CA LEU A 32 -16.76 5.52 6.56
C LEU A 32 -17.41 4.21 7.03
N SER A 33 -18.75 4.09 6.96
CA SER A 33 -19.46 2.86 7.28
C SER A 33 -19.02 1.67 6.40
N LEU A 34 -18.59 1.92 5.16
CA LEU A 34 -18.13 0.88 4.23
C LEU A 34 -16.95 0.07 4.79
N LEU A 35 -16.12 0.68 5.65
CA LEU A 35 -14.99 0.01 6.31
C LEU A 35 -15.42 -1.08 7.29
N CYS A 36 -16.69 -1.10 7.69
CA CYS A 36 -17.27 -2.03 8.64
C CYS A 36 -18.22 -3.05 7.99
N LEU A 37 -18.42 -3.04 6.67
CA LEU A 37 -19.43 -3.88 6.03
C LEU A 37 -18.94 -5.25 5.55
N SER A 38 -17.62 -5.49 5.52
CA SER A 38 -17.11 -6.75 4.97
C SER A 38 -17.20 -7.90 5.98
N LYS A 39 -18.11 -8.85 5.72
CA LYS A 39 -18.20 -10.13 6.45
C LYS A 39 -16.85 -10.87 6.47
N ARG A 40 -16.13 -10.85 5.35
CA ARG A 40 -14.87 -11.58 5.19
C ARG A 40 -13.78 -11.02 6.08
N ILE A 41 -13.67 -9.70 6.18
CA ILE A 41 -12.65 -9.05 7.01
C ILE A 41 -12.87 -9.34 8.49
N HIS A 42 -14.13 -9.30 8.95
CA HIS A 42 -14.47 -9.73 10.32
C HIS A 42 -14.06 -11.19 10.56
N SER A 43 -14.32 -12.09 9.60
CA SER A 43 -13.91 -13.49 9.69
C SER A 43 -12.38 -13.66 9.72
N ILE A 44 -11.64 -12.92 8.89
CA ILE A 44 -10.17 -12.98 8.84
C ILE A 44 -9.56 -12.58 10.19
N PHE A 45 -10.04 -11.46 10.77
CA PHE A 45 -9.55 -10.99 12.05
C PHE A 45 -9.99 -11.91 13.19
N VAL A 46 -11.29 -12.07 13.41
CA VAL A 46 -11.82 -12.63 14.67
C VAL A 46 -11.87 -14.16 14.67
N LEU A 47 -12.10 -14.79 13.51
CA LEU A 47 -12.29 -16.25 13.44
C LEU A 47 -11.04 -16.99 12.98
N ARG A 48 -10.30 -16.45 11.99
CA ARG A 48 -9.18 -17.15 11.36
C ARG A 48 -7.81 -16.82 11.95
N LEU A 49 -7.69 -15.67 12.63
CA LEU A 49 -6.53 -15.31 13.44
C LEU A 49 -5.21 -15.28 12.65
N PHE A 50 -5.26 -14.83 11.40
CA PHE A 50 -4.08 -14.79 10.53
C PHE A 50 -3.10 -13.69 10.90
N ASN A 51 -1.80 -13.95 10.75
CA ASN A 51 -0.73 -12.97 10.96
C ASN A 51 -0.86 -11.72 10.07
N ASP A 52 -1.59 -11.81 8.96
CA ASP A 52 -1.98 -10.68 8.11
C ASP A 52 -2.59 -9.54 8.93
N CYS A 53 -3.36 -9.84 9.97
CA CYS A 53 -3.98 -8.83 10.81
C CYS A 53 -2.93 -7.95 11.50
N PHE A 54 -1.88 -8.55 12.08
CA PHE A 54 -0.80 -7.80 12.71
C PHE A 54 0.01 -7.00 11.69
N ALA A 55 0.36 -7.61 10.55
CA ALA A 55 1.10 -6.94 9.49
C ALA A 55 0.34 -5.70 8.98
N MET A 56 -0.97 -5.83 8.73
CA MET A 56 -1.79 -4.72 8.24
C MET A 56 -2.02 -3.64 9.32
N THR A 57 -2.20 -4.01 10.59
CA THR A 57 -2.29 -3.01 11.68
C THR A 57 -1.01 -2.18 11.79
N LEU A 58 0.16 -2.81 11.76
CA LEU A 58 1.44 -2.10 11.81
C LEU A 58 1.64 -1.23 10.56
N LEU A 59 1.27 -1.73 9.38
CA LEU A 59 1.30 -0.94 8.15
C LEU A 59 0.39 0.31 8.23
N HIS A 60 -0.84 0.19 8.71
CA HIS A 60 -1.71 1.35 8.89
C HIS A 60 -1.17 2.31 9.97
N ALA A 61 -0.57 1.80 11.05
CA ALA A 61 0.09 2.63 12.07
C ALA A 61 1.31 3.40 11.49
N SER A 62 2.07 2.76 10.62
CA SER A 62 3.16 3.36 9.85
C SER A 62 2.62 4.49 8.95
N LEU A 63 1.55 4.21 8.18
CA LEU A 63 0.90 5.21 7.34
C LEU A 63 0.41 6.42 8.15
N ALA A 64 -0.26 6.18 9.27
CA ALA A 64 -0.69 7.25 10.18
C ALA A 64 0.50 8.09 10.67
N SER A 65 1.64 7.46 10.99
CA SER A 65 2.87 8.17 11.40
C SER A 65 3.42 9.07 10.29
N PHE A 66 3.35 8.64 9.03
CA PHE A 66 3.71 9.49 7.88
C PHE A 66 2.81 10.72 7.75
N LEU A 67 1.51 10.61 8.05
CA LEU A 67 0.58 11.76 8.04
C LEU A 67 0.90 12.79 9.13
N TYR A 68 1.51 12.36 10.24
CA TYR A 68 2.06 13.23 11.29
C TYR A 68 3.51 13.66 11.03
N LYS A 69 4.05 13.40 9.83
CA LYS A 69 5.43 13.73 9.41
C LYS A 69 6.52 13.06 10.24
N ARG A 70 6.20 11.99 10.99
CA ARG A 70 7.16 11.21 11.76
C ARG A 70 7.75 10.10 10.89
N TRP A 71 8.53 10.47 9.87
CA TRP A 71 9.02 9.55 8.84
C TRP A 71 9.92 8.43 9.38
N HIS A 72 10.87 8.74 10.28
CA HIS A 72 11.73 7.71 10.89
C HIS A 72 10.92 6.69 11.69
N LEU A 73 10.01 7.14 12.54
CA LEU A 73 9.12 6.27 13.30
C LEU A 73 8.23 5.43 12.38
N GLY A 74 7.63 6.07 11.37
CA GLY A 74 6.78 5.38 10.41
C GLY A 74 7.54 4.28 9.67
N LEU A 75 8.81 4.50 9.32
CA LEU A 75 9.62 3.50 8.63
C LEU A 75 10.12 2.38 9.56
N ILE A 76 10.41 2.68 10.83
CA ILE A 76 10.69 1.67 11.87
C ILE A 76 9.48 0.74 12.03
N ILE A 77 8.27 1.30 12.15
CA ILE A 77 7.03 0.52 12.25
C ILE A 77 6.77 -0.26 10.95
N PHE A 78 7.02 0.35 9.79
CA PHE A 78 6.92 -0.32 8.48
C PHE A 78 7.84 -1.54 8.40
N SER A 79 9.08 -1.40 8.85
CA SER A 79 10.04 -2.50 8.92
C SER A 79 9.53 -3.64 9.82
N GLY A 80 8.98 -3.31 10.98
CA GLY A 80 8.31 -4.31 11.84
C GLY A 80 7.17 -5.04 11.13
N ALA A 81 6.36 -4.34 10.33
CA ALA A 81 5.29 -4.94 9.53
C ALA A 81 5.83 -5.92 8.46
N VAL A 82 6.91 -5.55 7.77
CA VAL A 82 7.60 -6.41 6.79
C VAL A 82 8.14 -7.68 7.45
N SER A 83 8.65 -7.60 8.68
CA SER A 83 9.11 -8.77 9.44
C SER A 83 8.01 -9.79 9.75
N ILE A 84 6.76 -9.33 9.87
CA ILE A 84 5.60 -10.22 10.06
C ILE A 84 5.18 -10.84 8.73
N LYS A 85 5.05 -10.02 7.68
CA LYS A 85 4.63 -10.50 6.36
C LYS A 85 5.17 -9.64 5.22
N MET A 86 5.75 -10.31 4.23
CA MET A 86 6.38 -9.68 3.07
C MET A 86 5.42 -8.92 2.14
N ASN A 87 4.10 -9.16 2.20
CA ASN A 87 3.13 -8.45 1.37
C ASN A 87 3.20 -6.93 1.55
N VAL A 88 3.63 -6.47 2.73
CA VAL A 88 3.85 -5.05 3.04
C VAL A 88 4.85 -4.40 2.08
N LEU A 89 5.76 -5.17 1.46
CA LEU A 89 6.70 -4.67 0.46
C LEU A 89 6.03 -4.11 -0.80
N LEU A 90 4.77 -4.44 -1.08
CA LEU A 90 4.00 -3.81 -2.16
C LEU A 90 3.88 -2.28 -1.98
N TYR A 91 4.01 -1.79 -0.75
CA TYR A 91 4.04 -0.37 -0.42
C TYR A 91 5.45 0.24 -0.47
N ALA A 92 6.52 -0.55 -0.61
CA ALA A 92 7.88 -0.03 -0.56
C ALA A 92 8.23 0.92 -1.73
N PRO A 93 7.90 0.63 -3.00
CA PRO A 93 8.14 1.56 -4.10
C PRO A 93 7.45 2.94 -3.93
N PRO A 94 6.13 3.03 -3.66
CA PRO A 94 5.50 4.33 -3.44
C PRO A 94 6.01 5.02 -2.16
N LEU A 95 6.32 4.27 -1.11
CA LEU A 95 6.88 4.84 0.13
C LEU A 95 8.24 5.49 -0.12
N PHE A 96 9.13 4.81 -0.85
CA PHE A 96 10.45 5.35 -1.18
C PHE A 96 10.34 6.65 -1.97
N LEU A 97 9.45 6.70 -2.96
CA LEU A 97 9.17 7.94 -3.70
C LEU A 97 8.73 9.08 -2.77
N LEU A 98 7.78 8.80 -1.87
CA LEU A 98 7.27 9.79 -0.92
C LEU A 98 8.37 10.27 0.04
N MET A 99 9.24 9.37 0.51
CA MET A 99 10.38 9.72 1.35
C MET A 99 11.35 10.65 0.63
N VAL A 100 11.71 10.32 -0.62
CA VAL A 100 12.57 11.20 -1.44
C VAL A 100 11.89 12.55 -1.66
N LYS A 101 10.57 12.62 -1.79
CA LYS A 101 9.83 13.89 -1.89
C LYS A 101 9.77 14.68 -0.58
N ALA A 102 9.68 14.00 0.56
CA ALA A 102 9.41 14.62 1.86
C ALA A 102 10.65 14.99 2.66
N MET A 103 11.74 14.25 2.48
CA MET A 103 12.97 14.36 3.26
C MET A 103 14.16 14.66 2.35
N ASP A 104 15.25 15.14 2.93
CA ASP A 104 16.56 15.21 2.30
C ASP A 104 17.20 13.81 2.20
N ILE A 105 18.28 13.68 1.43
CA ILE A 105 18.91 12.38 1.18
C ILE A 105 19.54 11.81 2.46
N SER A 106 20.11 12.65 3.33
CA SER A 106 20.63 12.20 4.63
C SER A 106 19.50 11.70 5.52
N GLY A 107 18.38 12.43 5.58
CA GLY A 107 17.16 11.97 6.25
C GLY A 107 16.64 10.62 5.73
N VAL A 108 16.61 10.42 4.41
CA VAL A 108 16.21 9.15 3.79
C VAL A 108 17.16 8.02 4.20
N ILE A 109 18.48 8.23 4.12
CA ILE A 109 19.49 7.23 4.50
C ILE A 109 19.36 6.88 5.98
N SER A 110 19.25 7.88 6.86
CA SER A 110 19.07 7.68 8.30
C SER A 110 17.79 6.91 8.63
N ALA A 111 16.67 7.22 7.97
CA ALA A 111 15.43 6.45 8.13
C ALA A 111 15.62 4.99 7.69
N LEU A 112 16.21 4.76 6.50
CA LEU A 112 16.47 3.41 5.98
C LEU A 112 17.41 2.62 6.89
N ALA A 113 18.42 3.26 7.46
CA ALA A 113 19.31 2.65 8.44
C ALA A 113 18.54 2.20 9.70
N GLY A 114 17.61 3.01 10.19
CA GLY A 114 16.71 2.63 11.29
C GLY A 114 15.84 1.41 10.96
N ALA A 115 15.29 1.34 9.75
CA ALA A 115 14.54 0.16 9.30
C ALA A 115 15.40 -1.09 9.13
N ALA A 116 16.62 -0.93 8.60
CA ALA A 116 17.58 -2.03 8.47
C ALA A 116 17.99 -2.57 9.84
N LEU A 117 18.20 -1.69 10.83
CA LEU A 117 18.51 -2.09 12.20
C LEU A 117 17.40 -2.97 12.79
N VAL A 118 16.12 -2.64 12.58
CA VAL A 118 15.00 -3.49 13.01
C VAL A 118 15.07 -4.89 12.39
N GLN A 119 15.36 -5.00 11.08
CA GLN A 119 15.50 -6.30 10.41
C GLN A 119 16.68 -7.10 10.98
N ILE A 120 17.83 -6.44 11.19
CA ILE A 120 19.02 -7.08 11.76
C ILE A 120 18.74 -7.58 13.17
N LEU A 121 18.15 -6.75 14.05
CA LEU A 121 17.87 -7.14 15.43
C LEU A 121 16.88 -8.31 15.53
N LEU A 122 15.81 -8.29 14.74
CA LEU A 122 14.83 -9.37 14.72
C LEU A 122 15.38 -10.64 14.05
N GLY A 123 16.26 -10.49 13.05
CA GLY A 123 16.91 -11.60 12.34
C GLY A 123 18.13 -12.16 13.07
N LEU A 124 18.73 -11.43 14.00
CA LEU A 124 20.01 -11.74 14.65
C LEU A 124 20.11 -13.17 15.17
N PRO A 125 19.15 -13.72 15.94
CA PRO A 125 19.27 -15.10 16.45
C PRO A 125 19.35 -16.14 15.33
N PHE A 126 18.70 -15.88 14.19
CA PHE A 126 18.71 -16.77 13.03
C PHE A 126 19.94 -16.56 12.15
N ILE A 127 20.44 -15.33 12.05
CA ILE A 127 21.66 -15.00 11.29
C ILE A 127 22.89 -15.61 11.97
N LEU A 128 22.96 -15.55 13.30
CA LEU A 128 24.08 -16.12 14.07
C LEU A 128 24.10 -17.65 14.04
N SER A 129 22.93 -18.30 14.03
CA SER A 129 22.82 -19.77 14.03
C SER A 129 22.87 -20.36 12.61
N HIS A 130 22.09 -19.80 11.68
CA HIS A 130 21.87 -20.36 10.35
C HIS A 130 21.68 -19.26 9.27
N PRO A 131 22.74 -18.52 8.90
CA PRO A 131 22.63 -17.35 8.03
C PRO A 131 22.09 -17.68 6.64
N PHE A 132 22.59 -18.74 6.00
CA PHE A 132 22.16 -19.15 4.66
C PHE A 132 20.69 -19.63 4.63
N ALA A 133 20.28 -20.40 5.65
CA ALA A 133 18.90 -20.85 5.78
C ALA A 133 17.94 -19.68 6.05
N TYR A 134 18.34 -18.74 6.90
CA TYR A 134 17.55 -17.56 7.20
C TYR A 134 17.34 -16.70 5.95
N ILE A 135 18.41 -16.31 5.25
CA ILE A 135 18.31 -15.44 4.06
C ILE A 135 17.49 -16.11 2.96
N SER A 136 17.72 -17.40 2.69
CA SER A 136 16.98 -18.12 1.64
C SER A 136 15.49 -18.34 1.96
N ARG A 137 15.12 -18.45 3.24
CA ARG A 137 13.73 -18.71 3.66
C ARG A 137 12.95 -17.47 4.03
N ALA A 138 13.61 -16.41 4.50
CA ALA A 138 12.99 -15.13 4.82
C ALA A 138 12.38 -14.49 3.57
N PHE A 139 13.05 -14.59 2.42
CA PHE A 139 12.58 -14.07 1.13
C PHE A 139 12.44 -15.19 0.09
N ASN A 140 11.52 -16.14 0.35
CA ASN A 140 11.29 -17.24 -0.57
C ASN A 140 10.43 -16.81 -1.79
N LEU A 141 11.09 -16.21 -2.79
CA LEU A 141 10.48 -15.77 -4.05
C LEU A 141 10.08 -16.94 -4.97
N GLY A 142 10.61 -18.15 -4.73
CA GLY A 142 10.29 -19.36 -5.50
C GLY A 142 8.98 -20.02 -5.07
N ARG A 143 8.32 -19.54 -4.02
CA ARG A 143 7.08 -20.14 -3.52
C ARG A 143 5.96 -20.00 -4.55
N VAL A 144 5.38 -21.15 -4.93
CA VAL A 144 4.17 -21.21 -5.74
C VAL A 144 3.00 -21.60 -4.85
N PHE A 145 1.93 -20.82 -4.91
CA PHE A 145 0.69 -21.12 -4.23
C PHE A 145 -0.20 -22.01 -5.10
N ILE A 146 -0.92 -22.93 -4.46
CA ILE A 146 -1.82 -23.88 -5.14
C ILE A 146 -2.96 -23.10 -5.82
N HIS A 147 -3.18 -23.34 -7.12
CA HIS A 147 -4.19 -22.64 -7.92
C HIS A 147 -5.61 -22.82 -7.39
N PHE A 148 -5.88 -23.94 -6.70
CA PHE A 148 -7.16 -24.22 -6.06
C PHE A 148 -7.66 -23.05 -5.17
N TRP A 149 -6.78 -22.48 -4.35
CA TRP A 149 -7.13 -21.45 -3.36
C TRP A 149 -7.07 -20.02 -3.89
N SER A 150 -6.65 -19.83 -5.15
CA SER A 150 -6.53 -18.50 -5.76
C SER A 150 -7.91 -17.94 -6.12
N VAL A 151 -8.17 -16.70 -5.70
CA VAL A 151 -9.38 -15.96 -6.05
C VAL A 151 -9.23 -15.28 -7.40
N ASN A 152 -8.01 -14.85 -7.75
CA ASN A 152 -7.68 -14.26 -9.04
C ASN A 152 -7.06 -15.28 -9.99
N PHE A 153 -7.10 -14.95 -11.29
CA PHE A 153 -6.64 -15.80 -12.40
C PHE A 153 -7.17 -17.24 -12.38
N LYS A 154 -8.37 -17.47 -11.81
CA LYS A 154 -9.00 -18.79 -11.77
C LYS A 154 -9.45 -19.29 -13.15
N PHE A 155 -9.68 -18.37 -14.08
CA PHE A 155 -9.99 -18.65 -15.48
C PHE A 155 -8.75 -19.09 -16.30
N ILE A 156 -7.53 -18.94 -15.74
CA ILE A 156 -6.30 -19.40 -16.39
C ILE A 156 -6.06 -20.86 -16.02
N PRO A 157 -5.76 -21.76 -16.98
CA PRO A 157 -5.37 -23.14 -16.70
C PRO A 157 -4.18 -23.24 -15.74
N GLU A 158 -4.20 -24.22 -14.85
CA GLU A 158 -3.16 -24.41 -13.83
C GLU A 158 -1.73 -24.48 -14.38
N PRO A 159 -1.43 -25.18 -15.51
CA PRO A 159 -0.08 -25.22 -16.06
C PRO A 159 0.47 -23.83 -16.44
N LEU A 160 -0.39 -22.96 -16.99
CA LEU A 160 -0.03 -21.59 -17.33
C LEU A 160 0.10 -20.74 -16.07
N PHE A 161 -0.80 -20.91 -15.11
CA PHE A 161 -0.78 -20.17 -13.85
C PHE A 161 0.51 -20.42 -13.05
N VAL A 162 0.98 -21.67 -12.98
CA VAL A 162 2.20 -22.04 -12.24
C VAL A 162 3.48 -21.67 -13.00
N SER A 163 3.39 -21.44 -14.32
CA SER A 163 4.54 -21.16 -15.18
C SER A 163 5.38 -19.96 -14.71
N LYS A 164 6.69 -20.04 -14.96
CA LYS A 164 7.62 -18.93 -14.68
C LYS A 164 7.34 -17.74 -15.60
N GLU A 165 6.98 -17.99 -16.85
CA GLU A 165 6.65 -16.96 -17.84
C GLU A 165 5.50 -16.07 -17.38
N PHE A 166 4.43 -16.68 -16.84
CA PHE A 166 3.30 -15.92 -16.29
C PHE A 166 3.70 -15.11 -15.05
N ALA A 167 4.52 -15.66 -14.16
CA ALA A 167 5.02 -14.92 -13.00
C ALA A 167 5.90 -13.71 -13.40
N VAL A 168 6.79 -13.90 -14.39
CA VAL A 168 7.67 -12.83 -14.89
C VAL A 168 6.87 -11.76 -15.64
N SER A 169 5.89 -12.14 -16.45
CA SER A 169 5.05 -11.17 -17.17
C SER A 169 4.24 -10.29 -16.22
N LEU A 170 3.68 -10.86 -15.15
CA LEU A 170 3.01 -10.12 -14.08
C LEU A 170 3.96 -9.18 -13.34
N LEU A 171 5.20 -9.59 -13.08
CA LEU A 171 6.22 -8.74 -12.46
C LEU A 171 6.60 -7.56 -13.36
N ILE A 172 6.80 -7.80 -14.66
CA ILE A 172 7.06 -6.74 -15.64
C ILE A 172 5.88 -5.76 -15.68
N ALA A 173 4.65 -6.27 -15.74
CA ALA A 173 3.44 -5.45 -15.72
C ALA A 173 3.37 -4.58 -14.46
N HIS A 174 3.69 -5.16 -13.29
CA HIS A 174 3.76 -4.43 -12.02
C HIS A 174 4.75 -3.26 -12.07
N LEU A 175 5.98 -3.51 -12.52
CA LEU A 175 7.03 -2.50 -12.61
C LEU A 175 6.68 -1.41 -13.62
N VAL A 176 6.16 -1.79 -14.79
CA VAL A 176 5.72 -0.84 -15.83
C VAL A 176 4.61 0.06 -15.31
N LEU A 177 3.59 -0.49 -14.64
CA LEU A 177 2.50 0.29 -14.05
C LEU A 177 3.02 1.24 -12.96
N LEU A 178 3.92 0.78 -12.08
CA LEU A 178 4.53 1.65 -11.06
C LEU A 178 5.32 2.80 -11.68
N VAL A 179 6.14 2.54 -12.70
CA VAL A 179 6.90 3.58 -13.41
C VAL A 179 5.96 4.55 -14.12
N ALA A 180 4.91 4.04 -14.79
CA ALA A 180 3.92 4.87 -15.46
C ALA A 180 3.18 5.80 -14.48
N PHE A 181 2.67 5.28 -13.37
CA PHE A 181 2.04 6.10 -12.33
C PHE A 181 3.02 7.09 -11.72
N THR A 182 4.26 6.67 -11.46
CA THR A 182 5.28 7.56 -10.91
C THR A 182 5.58 8.72 -11.85
N HIS A 183 5.80 8.44 -13.14
CA HIS A 183 6.17 9.44 -14.13
C HIS A 183 5.00 10.39 -14.46
N TYR A 184 3.83 9.83 -14.80
CA TYR A 184 2.71 10.61 -15.36
C TYR A 184 1.72 11.13 -14.32
N ARG A 185 1.70 10.57 -13.10
CA ARG A 185 0.70 10.90 -12.07
C ARG A 185 1.33 11.50 -10.83
N TRP A 186 2.28 10.80 -10.22
CA TRP A 186 2.83 11.19 -8.92
C TRP A 186 3.91 12.27 -9.05
N CYS A 187 4.69 12.28 -10.14
CA CYS A 187 5.75 13.27 -10.40
C CYS A 187 5.41 14.26 -11.52
N ARG A 188 4.13 14.38 -11.92
CA ARG A 188 3.74 15.22 -13.06
C ARG A 188 4.12 16.69 -12.86
N HIS A 189 3.92 17.21 -11.64
CA HIS A 189 4.21 18.61 -11.31
C HIS A 189 5.71 18.90 -11.18
N GLU A 190 6.53 17.86 -11.03
CA GLU A 190 7.98 17.92 -10.99
C GLU A 190 8.62 17.66 -12.37
N GLY A 191 7.82 17.62 -13.44
CA GLY A 191 8.29 17.38 -14.80
C GLY A 191 8.57 15.91 -15.11
N GLY A 192 8.01 14.98 -14.34
CA GLY A 192 8.19 13.54 -14.49
C GLY A 192 9.26 12.96 -13.56
N LEU A 193 9.38 11.63 -13.54
CA LEU A 193 10.31 10.90 -12.66
C LEU A 193 11.77 11.27 -12.93
N LEU A 194 12.19 11.32 -14.20
CA LEU A 194 13.58 11.57 -14.56
C LEU A 194 14.03 12.98 -14.17
N ASN A 195 13.21 13.99 -14.47
CA ASN A 195 13.49 15.37 -14.08
C ASN A 195 13.49 15.54 -12.56
N PHE A 196 12.56 14.88 -11.86
CA PHE A 196 12.54 14.86 -10.40
C PHE A 196 13.84 14.28 -9.83
N LEU A 197 14.24 13.07 -10.24
CA LEU A 197 15.48 12.44 -9.75
C LEU A 197 16.73 13.26 -10.10
N HIS A 198 16.80 13.80 -11.32
CA HIS A 198 17.90 14.66 -11.74
C HIS A 198 18.00 15.92 -10.87
N SER A 199 16.88 16.58 -10.58
CA SER A 199 16.85 17.76 -9.70
C SER A 199 17.33 17.43 -8.28
N ARG A 200 16.99 16.25 -7.77
CA ARG A 200 17.41 15.76 -6.45
C ARG A 200 18.89 15.40 -6.42
N PHE A 201 19.41 14.80 -7.48
CA PHE A 201 20.83 14.49 -7.61
C PHE A 201 21.68 15.76 -7.75
N LEU A 202 21.24 16.73 -8.55
CA LEU A 202 21.90 18.03 -8.64
C LEU A 202 21.89 18.78 -7.31
N SER A 203 20.77 18.74 -6.58
CA SER A 203 20.66 19.32 -5.24
C SER A 203 21.56 18.63 -4.21
N LEU A 204 21.99 17.38 -4.45
CA LEU A 204 22.98 16.71 -3.61
C LEU A 204 24.40 17.22 -3.91
N LYS A 205 24.71 17.45 -5.19
CA LYS A 205 26.05 17.83 -5.66
C LYS A 205 26.37 19.30 -5.41
N ARG A 206 25.36 20.18 -5.53
CA ARG A 206 25.43 21.56 -5.08
C ARG A 206 25.10 21.55 -3.60
N SER A 207 26.12 21.65 -2.76
CA SER A 207 25.99 21.88 -1.31
C SER A 207 25.39 23.25 -0.98
N ASP A 208 24.34 23.65 -1.70
CA ASP A 208 23.57 24.86 -1.43
C ASP A 208 22.72 24.57 -0.19
N PHE A 209 23.32 24.78 0.99
CA PHE A 209 22.64 24.89 2.29
C PHE A 209 21.58 26.01 2.32
N SER A 210 21.48 26.81 1.25
CA SER A 210 20.47 27.85 1.10
C SER A 210 19.13 27.26 0.66
N ASN A 211 18.26 27.02 1.64
CA ASN A 211 16.80 26.92 1.48
C ASN A 211 16.30 26.06 0.30
N SER A 212 16.61 24.77 0.30
CA SER A 212 15.61 23.80 -0.15
C SER A 212 14.37 24.02 0.73
N SER A 213 13.42 24.83 0.29
CA SER A 213 12.17 25.03 1.01
C SER A 213 11.49 23.67 1.09
N PHE A 214 11.63 22.98 2.21
CA PHE A 214 11.07 21.66 2.42
C PHE A 214 9.57 21.73 2.15
N LYS A 215 9.16 21.16 1.03
CA LYS A 215 7.77 21.23 0.62
C LYS A 215 7.01 20.17 1.39
N ILE A 216 6.09 20.63 2.24
CA ILE A 216 5.27 19.73 3.04
C ILE A 216 4.30 19.02 2.09
N LEU A 217 4.35 17.68 2.07
CA LEU A 217 3.40 16.88 1.29
C LEU A 217 1.99 16.97 1.88
N LYS A 218 1.01 17.03 0.98
CA LYS A 218 -0.40 16.86 1.30
C LYS A 218 -0.67 15.43 1.78
N LYS A 219 -1.57 15.29 2.75
CA LYS A 219 -1.86 13.99 3.38
C LYS A 219 -2.57 13.05 2.41
N GLU A 220 -3.49 13.60 1.61
CA GLU A 220 -4.19 12.90 0.54
C GLU A 220 -3.23 12.36 -0.52
N HIS A 221 -2.14 13.08 -0.83
CA HIS A 221 -1.11 12.61 -1.75
C HIS A 221 -0.34 11.40 -1.17
N ILE A 222 0.03 11.46 0.12
CA ILE A 222 0.70 10.34 0.82
C ILE A 222 -0.17 9.08 0.79
N VAL A 223 -1.43 9.18 1.23
CA VAL A 223 -2.35 8.04 1.31
C VAL A 223 -2.69 7.49 -0.07
N THR A 224 -3.02 8.36 -1.04
CA THR A 224 -3.33 7.94 -2.41
C THR A 224 -2.15 7.19 -3.03
N THR A 225 -0.93 7.72 -2.93
CA THR A 225 0.26 7.11 -3.54
C THR A 225 0.55 5.73 -2.94
N MET A 226 0.46 5.60 -1.62
CA MET A 226 0.62 4.33 -0.91
C MET A 226 -0.45 3.30 -1.32
N PHE A 227 -1.73 3.68 -1.30
CA PHE A 227 -2.83 2.78 -1.63
C PHE A 227 -2.83 2.36 -3.09
N VAL A 228 -2.55 3.29 -4.03
CA VAL A 228 -2.48 2.98 -5.46
C VAL A 228 -1.32 2.03 -5.76
N GLY A 229 -0.13 2.25 -5.18
CA GLY A 229 1.01 1.35 -5.41
C GLY A 229 0.76 -0.08 -4.91
N ASN A 230 0.14 -0.22 -3.73
CA ASN A 230 -0.30 -1.54 -3.26
C ASN A 230 -1.37 -2.15 -4.18
N PHE A 231 -2.35 -1.37 -4.63
CA PHE A 231 -3.40 -1.85 -5.53
C PHE A 231 -2.85 -2.37 -6.86
N ILE A 232 -1.85 -1.68 -7.44
CA ILE A 232 -1.10 -2.17 -8.62
C ILE A 232 -0.43 -3.51 -8.29
N GLY A 233 0.14 -3.65 -7.09
CA GLY A 233 0.67 -4.92 -6.57
C GLY A 233 -0.37 -6.03 -6.50
N ILE A 234 -1.56 -5.76 -5.97
CA ILE A 234 -2.68 -6.71 -5.88
C ILE A 234 -3.12 -7.16 -7.27
N LEU A 235 -3.27 -6.22 -8.22
CA LEU A 235 -3.68 -6.52 -9.60
C LEU A 235 -2.68 -7.47 -10.29
N CYS A 236 -1.38 -7.23 -10.08
CA CYS A 236 -0.31 -8.02 -10.67
C CYS A 236 0.11 -9.23 -9.81
N ALA A 237 -0.53 -9.48 -8.67
CA ALA A 237 -0.19 -10.62 -7.83
C ALA A 237 -0.63 -11.92 -8.52
N ARG A 238 0.27 -12.88 -8.72
CA ARG A 238 -0.07 -14.15 -9.36
C ARG A 238 -1.16 -14.92 -8.62
N SER A 239 -1.09 -15.00 -7.29
CA SER A 239 -2.04 -15.77 -6.48
C SER A 239 -2.56 -14.95 -5.31
N LEU A 240 -3.89 -14.85 -5.22
CA LEU A 240 -4.60 -14.17 -4.16
C LEU A 240 -5.47 -15.15 -3.38
N HIS A 241 -4.99 -15.60 -2.23
CA HIS A 241 -5.79 -16.41 -1.32
C HIS A 241 -6.79 -15.55 -0.57
N TYR A 242 -7.90 -16.13 -0.15
CA TYR A 242 -8.97 -15.44 0.59
C TYR A 242 -8.54 -14.56 1.78
N GLN A 243 -7.43 -14.89 2.45
CA GLN A 243 -6.89 -14.11 3.57
C GLN A 243 -6.26 -12.78 3.11
N PHE A 244 -5.78 -12.72 1.86
CA PHE A 244 -5.11 -11.56 1.27
C PHE A 244 -6.08 -10.42 0.95
N TYR A 245 -7.39 -10.61 1.11
CA TYR A 245 -8.34 -9.51 1.02
C TYR A 245 -8.06 -8.41 2.05
N SER A 246 -7.55 -8.79 3.23
CA SER A 246 -7.11 -7.86 4.26
C SER A 246 -5.99 -6.91 3.81
N TRP A 247 -5.25 -7.25 2.75
CA TRP A 247 -4.11 -6.46 2.27
C TRP A 247 -4.53 -5.14 1.64
N TYR A 248 -5.78 -5.03 1.20
CA TYR A 248 -6.22 -3.84 0.46
C TYR A 248 -7.69 -3.45 0.67
N PHE A 249 -8.50 -4.25 1.37
CA PHE A 249 -9.90 -3.91 1.67
C PHE A 249 -10.06 -2.49 2.23
N TYR A 250 -9.28 -2.12 3.24
CA TYR A 250 -9.35 -0.79 3.86
C TYR A 250 -8.91 0.36 2.94
N SER A 251 -8.25 0.06 1.82
CA SER A 251 -7.92 1.04 0.79
C SER A 251 -9.02 1.24 -0.25
N LEU A 252 -9.94 0.26 -0.42
CA LEU A 252 -10.93 0.27 -1.49
C LEU A 252 -11.86 1.49 -1.47
N PRO A 253 -12.55 1.83 -0.34
CA PRO A 253 -13.39 3.02 -0.31
C PRO A 253 -12.61 4.29 -0.63
N TYR A 254 -11.40 4.43 -0.07
CA TYR A 254 -10.53 5.57 -0.37
C TYR A 254 -10.21 5.67 -1.86
N LEU A 255 -9.73 4.59 -2.47
CA LEU A 255 -9.35 4.56 -3.89
C LEU A 255 -10.54 4.90 -4.80
N LEU A 256 -11.72 4.35 -4.51
CA LEU A 256 -12.93 4.64 -5.27
C LEU A 256 -13.29 6.13 -5.24
N TRP A 257 -13.10 6.81 -4.10
CA TRP A 257 -13.33 8.25 -4.00
C TRP A 257 -12.22 9.12 -4.59
N ARG A 258 -11.07 8.53 -4.94
CA ARG A 258 -10.04 9.18 -5.77
C ARG A 258 -10.28 9.01 -7.28
N THR A 259 -11.33 8.30 -7.70
CA THR A 259 -11.74 8.20 -9.11
C THR A 259 -12.77 9.27 -9.48
N PRO A 260 -12.85 9.69 -10.76
CA PRO A 260 -13.86 10.63 -11.24
C PRO A 260 -15.27 10.01 -11.38
N PHE A 261 -15.48 8.79 -10.90
CA PHE A 261 -16.75 8.08 -11.04
C PHE A 261 -17.87 8.67 -10.16
N PRO A 262 -19.14 8.61 -10.59
CA PRO A 262 -20.27 8.97 -9.73
C PRO A 262 -20.38 8.00 -8.54
N THR A 263 -20.98 8.46 -7.44
CA THR A 263 -21.12 7.69 -6.19
C THR A 263 -21.76 6.32 -6.40
N LEU A 264 -22.78 6.22 -7.27
CA LEU A 264 -23.43 4.95 -7.58
C LEU A 264 -22.46 3.92 -8.15
N LEU A 265 -21.63 4.32 -9.13
CA LEU A 265 -20.63 3.43 -9.72
C LEU A 265 -19.56 3.03 -8.69
N ARG A 266 -19.14 3.95 -7.82
CA ARG A 266 -18.21 3.62 -6.71
C ARG A 266 -18.77 2.52 -5.80
N LEU A 267 -20.04 2.61 -5.43
CA LEU A 267 -20.71 1.61 -4.59
C LEU A 267 -20.88 0.27 -5.32
N ILE A 268 -21.26 0.29 -6.61
CA ILE A 268 -21.35 -0.92 -7.44
C ILE A 268 -19.99 -1.62 -7.50
N LEU A 269 -18.91 -0.88 -7.74
CA LEU A 269 -17.55 -1.44 -7.77
C LEU A 269 -17.13 -2.02 -6.42
N PHE A 270 -17.41 -1.31 -5.31
CA PHE A 270 -17.12 -1.78 -3.95
C PHE A 270 -17.84 -3.10 -3.64
N ILE A 271 -19.16 -3.14 -3.88
CA ILE A 271 -19.99 -4.32 -3.63
C ILE A 271 -19.58 -5.46 -4.56
N GLY A 272 -19.30 -5.19 -5.83
CA GLY A 272 -18.84 -6.19 -6.80
C GLY A 272 -17.54 -6.87 -6.36
N VAL A 273 -16.58 -6.10 -5.85
CA VAL A 273 -15.33 -6.65 -5.29
C VAL A 273 -15.64 -7.51 -4.06
N GLU A 274 -16.46 -7.02 -3.12
CA GLU A 274 -16.87 -7.78 -1.93
C GLU A 274 -17.54 -9.12 -2.31
N ILE A 275 -18.42 -9.12 -3.32
CA ILE A 275 -19.08 -10.34 -3.82
C ILE A 275 -18.03 -11.33 -4.35
N CYS A 276 -17.12 -10.87 -5.22
CA CYS A 276 -16.09 -11.74 -5.81
C CYS A 276 -15.22 -12.41 -4.75
N TRP A 277 -14.87 -11.70 -3.67
CA TRP A 277 -14.13 -12.29 -2.56
C TRP A 277 -14.95 -13.25 -1.73
N ASN A 278 -16.28 -13.13 -1.71
CA ASN A 278 -17.16 -13.99 -0.94
C ASN A 278 -17.62 -15.28 -1.64
N VAL A 279 -17.47 -15.38 -2.96
CA VAL A 279 -17.71 -16.63 -3.70
C VAL A 279 -16.69 -17.70 -3.28
N TYR A 280 -17.19 -18.85 -2.80
CA TYR A 280 -16.36 -19.98 -2.37
C TYR A 280 -16.94 -21.32 -2.86
N PRO A 281 -16.14 -22.19 -3.52
CA PRO A 281 -14.80 -21.90 -4.05
C PRO A 281 -14.86 -20.88 -5.20
N SER A 282 -13.73 -20.22 -5.49
CA SER A 282 -13.63 -19.30 -6.61
C SER A 282 -13.82 -20.05 -7.93
N ASN A 283 -14.46 -19.41 -8.91
CA ASN A 283 -14.63 -19.94 -10.25
C ASN A 283 -14.10 -18.96 -11.31
N ALA A 284 -14.09 -19.39 -12.58
CA ALA A 284 -13.58 -18.59 -13.69
C ALA A 284 -14.32 -17.25 -13.82
N TYR A 285 -15.65 -17.24 -13.67
CA TYR A 285 -16.47 -16.04 -13.77
C TYR A 285 -16.19 -15.04 -12.65
N SER A 286 -16.18 -15.49 -11.38
CA SER A 286 -15.90 -14.61 -10.24
C SER A 286 -14.50 -14.02 -10.32
N SER A 287 -13.53 -14.81 -10.80
CA SER A 287 -12.16 -14.35 -10.99
C SER A 287 -12.01 -13.37 -12.15
N ALA A 288 -12.69 -13.60 -13.27
CA ALA A 288 -12.65 -12.68 -14.42
C ALA A 288 -13.36 -11.36 -14.09
N LEU A 289 -14.49 -11.43 -13.38
CA LEU A 289 -15.20 -10.28 -12.86
C LEU A 289 -14.31 -9.47 -11.90
N LEU A 290 -13.63 -10.12 -10.95
CA LEU A 290 -12.71 -9.44 -10.04
C LEU A 290 -11.62 -8.67 -10.79
N LEU A 291 -11.01 -9.29 -11.80
CA LEU A 291 -10.01 -8.63 -12.64
C LEU A 291 -10.59 -7.44 -13.39
N CYS A 292 -11.77 -7.59 -14.00
CA CYS A 292 -12.47 -6.50 -14.69
C CYS A 292 -12.75 -5.32 -13.75
N LEU A 293 -13.30 -5.58 -12.56
CA LEU A 293 -13.56 -4.56 -11.55
C LEU A 293 -12.27 -3.85 -11.13
N HIS A 294 -11.18 -4.58 -10.92
CA HIS A 294 -9.89 -3.97 -10.59
C HIS A 294 -9.33 -3.12 -11.72
N LEU A 295 -9.47 -3.54 -12.98
CA LEU A 295 -9.05 -2.76 -14.14
C LEU A 295 -9.88 -1.47 -14.29
N VAL A 296 -11.19 -1.51 -14.04
CA VAL A 296 -12.04 -0.31 -14.03
C VAL A 296 -11.61 0.66 -12.92
N ILE A 297 -11.31 0.16 -11.72
CA ILE A 297 -10.80 0.99 -10.62
C ILE A 297 -9.45 1.62 -11.01
N LEU A 298 -8.51 0.84 -11.55
CA LEU A 298 -7.20 1.33 -11.99
C LEU A 298 -7.34 2.40 -13.08
N TRP A 299 -8.24 2.18 -14.05
CA TRP A 299 -8.55 3.15 -15.10
C TRP A 299 -9.11 4.46 -14.51
N GLY A 300 -10.02 4.38 -13.54
CA GLY A 300 -10.53 5.55 -12.83
C GLY A 300 -9.43 6.32 -12.10
N LEU A 301 -8.50 5.62 -11.45
CA LEU A 301 -7.35 6.21 -10.75
C LEU A 301 -6.36 6.89 -11.71
N TRP A 302 -6.17 6.29 -12.89
CA TRP A 302 -5.36 6.86 -13.96
C TRP A 302 -5.99 8.14 -14.55
N SER A 303 -7.30 8.11 -14.77
CA SER A 303 -8.06 9.18 -15.42
C SER A 303 -8.37 10.37 -14.51
N ALA A 304 -8.30 10.21 -13.19
CA ALA A 304 -8.49 11.32 -12.25
C ALA A 304 -7.55 12.50 -12.59
N PRO A 305 -7.84 13.76 -12.24
CA PRO A 305 -6.87 14.85 -12.40
C PRO A 305 -5.62 14.60 -11.53
N SER A 306 -4.45 15.09 -11.96
CA SER A 306 -3.25 15.10 -11.11
C SER A 306 -3.30 16.36 -10.25
N GLU A 307 -3.28 16.19 -8.93
CA GLU A 307 -3.31 17.28 -7.97
C GLU A 307 -1.89 17.67 -7.54
N TYR A 308 -1.67 18.97 -7.33
CA TYR A 308 -0.38 19.47 -6.84
C TYR A 308 -0.07 18.88 -5.45
N PRO A 309 1.07 18.17 -5.26
CA PRO A 309 1.29 17.30 -4.11
C PRO A 309 1.74 18.02 -2.83
N TYR A 310 2.07 19.31 -2.92
CA TYR A 310 2.63 20.08 -1.80
C TYR A 310 1.62 21.08 -1.25
N LEU A 311 1.69 21.36 0.05
CA LEU A 311 0.93 22.44 0.68
C LEU A 311 1.53 23.80 0.30
N ASP A 312 0.67 24.76 -0.02
CA ASP A 312 1.09 26.14 -0.23
C ASP A 312 1.59 26.77 1.07
N ASN A 313 2.80 27.35 1.02
CA ASN A 313 3.47 27.92 2.19
C ASN A 313 2.69 29.07 2.87
N LYS A 314 1.74 29.71 2.17
CA LYS A 314 0.89 30.77 2.72
C LYS A 314 -0.12 30.23 3.75
N ALA A 315 -0.90 29.21 3.38
CA ALA A 315 -1.92 28.61 4.24
C ALA A 315 -1.35 27.89 5.49
N TYR A 316 -0.11 27.38 5.41
CA TYR A 316 0.55 26.73 6.54
C TYR A 316 1.03 27.72 7.62
N LYS A 317 1.44 28.93 7.23
CA LYS A 317 1.83 29.99 8.18
C LYS A 317 0.63 30.57 8.94
N GLU A 318 -0.54 30.64 8.30
CA GLU A 318 -1.79 31.12 8.93
C GLU A 318 -2.32 30.13 9.97
N LYS A 319 -2.43 28.83 9.63
CA LYS A 319 -2.88 27.78 10.58
C LYS A 319 -1.98 27.59 11.81
N ARG A 320 -0.75 28.11 11.79
CA ARG A 320 0.19 28.04 12.92
C ARG A 320 0.11 29.27 13.83
N LYS A 321 -0.57 30.34 13.41
CA LYS A 321 -0.89 31.49 14.25
C LYS A 321 -2.20 31.31 15.03
N GLU A 322 -3.04 30.37 14.60
CA GLU A 322 -4.35 30.08 15.20
C GLU A 322 -4.34 28.88 16.19
N LYS A 323 -3.15 28.32 16.49
CA LYS A 323 -2.96 27.26 17.49
C LYS A 323 -1.99 27.72 18.55
#